data_AF-A0A963WBZ3-F1
#
_entry.id   AF-A0A963WBZ3-F1
#
_cell.length_a   1.000
_cell.length_b   1.000
_cell.length_c   1.000
_cell.angle_alpha   90.00
_cell.angle_beta   90.00
_cell.angle_gamma   90.00
#
_symmetry.space_group_name_H-M   'P 1'
#
loop_
_entity.id
_entity.type
_entity.pdbx_description
1 polymer ?
#
loop_
_entity_poly.entity_id
_entity_poly.type
_entity_poly.pdbx_seq_one_letter_code
_entity_poly.pdbx_strand_id
1 'polypeptide(L)'
;LARWKPRRQRPGQDTEFVVGAIPLGGYVKMLDEREGDVPEAERHLAFNTQPLSSRALIVAAGPVANLVLAVLLYTLVNWIGVQEPRAVLAPPAAGSMAEKAGLRGGEEVRAAALAGDELEPVRSFEGLRWTLTRGALDGEDVLLQLARGDGRTRDVVLPLGSLAAKDPNPQMFRAIGIVAPLSRPEIGELTPDGAAERAGLRTGDLVLKVGETPVVDGQQLRELIRGSVKDGQPQASTWLVER
;
A
#
# COMPACT_ATOMS: atom_id res chain seq x y z
N LEU A 1 27.99 -22.56 1.91
CA LEU A 1 27.46 -22.38 3.28
C LEU A 1 28.60 -21.85 4.13
N ALA A 2 28.46 -20.66 4.72
CA ALA A 2 29.49 -20.12 5.62
C ALA A 2 29.30 -20.74 7.01
N ARG A 3 30.38 -21.27 7.59
CA ARG A 3 30.40 -21.83 8.95
C ARG A 3 31.51 -21.15 9.74
N TRP A 4 31.23 -20.75 10.97
CA TRP A 4 32.25 -20.19 11.85
C TRP A 4 31.92 -20.37 13.33
N LYS A 5 32.97 -20.35 14.16
CA LYS A 5 32.87 -20.23 15.61
C LYS A 5 33.26 -18.80 16.02
N PRO A 6 32.46 -18.10 16.84
CA PRO A 6 32.82 -16.75 17.31
C PRO A 6 34.17 -16.74 18.04
N ARG A 7 34.97 -15.69 17.81
CA ARG A 7 36.30 -15.54 18.46
C ARG A 7 36.26 -15.36 19.99
N ARG A 8 35.10 -14.98 20.55
CA ARG A 8 34.88 -14.81 21.99
C ARG A 8 33.67 -15.65 22.41
N GLN A 9 33.93 -16.92 22.71
CA GLN A 9 32.97 -17.79 23.38
C GLN A 9 33.23 -17.77 24.89
N ARG A 10 32.19 -17.96 25.71
CA ARG A 10 32.36 -18.11 27.16
C ARG A 10 33.06 -19.44 27.46
N PRO A 11 33.82 -19.58 28.56
CA PRO A 11 34.41 -20.85 28.95
C PRO A 11 33.32 -21.95 29.00
N GLY A 12 33.52 -23.04 28.25
CA GLY A 12 32.57 -24.16 28.15
C GLY A 12 31.50 -24.03 27.05
N GLN A 13 31.54 -23.00 26.19
CA GLN A 13 30.68 -22.91 25.00
C GLN A 13 31.40 -23.45 23.76
N ASP A 14 30.67 -24.18 22.90
CA ASP A 14 31.14 -24.57 21.56
C ASP A 14 30.06 -24.38 20.48
N THR A 15 29.59 -23.14 20.29
CA THR A 15 28.52 -22.83 19.33
C THR A 15 29.06 -22.56 17.92
N GLU A 16 28.66 -23.38 16.94
CA GLU A 16 28.89 -23.15 15.51
C GLU A 16 27.72 -22.38 14.89
N PHE A 17 28.03 -21.32 14.11
CA PHE A 17 27.06 -20.58 13.32
C PHE A 17 27.15 -21.00 11.86
N VAL A 18 25.99 -21.18 11.21
CA VAL A 18 25.89 -21.61 9.81
C VAL A 18 24.93 -20.71 9.05
N VAL A 19 25.35 -20.20 7.89
CA VAL A 19 24.47 -19.51 6.94
C VAL A 19 24.06 -20.47 5.83
N GLY A 20 22.76 -20.78 5.79
CA GLY A 20 22.06 -21.57 4.78
C GLY A 20 22.07 -20.94 3.40
N ALA A 21 21.96 -21.76 2.33
CA ALA A 21 21.82 -21.27 0.97
C ALA A 21 20.37 -20.83 0.66
N ILE A 22 19.40 -21.43 1.34
CA ILE A 22 17.98 -21.10 1.21
C ILE A 22 17.57 -20.29 2.45
N PRO A 23 16.96 -19.11 2.29
CA PRO A 23 16.53 -18.26 3.39
C PRO A 23 15.20 -18.74 4.01
N LEU A 24 15.13 -20.01 4.41
CA LEU A 24 13.95 -20.59 5.08
C LEU A 24 13.87 -20.25 6.59
N GLY A 25 14.73 -19.32 7.05
CA GLY A 25 14.84 -18.93 8.46
C GLY A 25 16.07 -19.52 9.15
N GLY A 26 16.23 -19.17 10.43
CA GLY A 26 17.27 -19.69 11.31
C GLY A 26 16.69 -20.68 12.31
N TYR A 27 17.46 -21.71 12.66
CA TYR A 27 17.12 -22.65 13.73
C TYR A 27 18.34 -22.89 14.61
N VAL A 28 18.10 -23.26 15.87
CA VAL A 28 19.14 -23.67 16.81
C VAL A 28 19.05 -25.17 16.95
N LYS A 29 20.09 -25.89 16.52
CA LYS A 29 20.22 -27.31 16.84
C LYS A 29 20.77 -27.44 18.26
N MET A 30 20.01 -28.07 19.14
CA MET A 30 20.39 -28.25 20.53
C MET A 30 21.16 -29.57 20.70
N LEU A 31 22.09 -29.61 21.66
CA LEU A 31 22.68 -30.87 22.11
C LEU A 31 21.66 -31.54 23.05
N ASP A 32 21.06 -32.65 22.66
CA ASP A 32 20.05 -33.36 23.44
C ASP A 32 20.28 -34.88 23.32
N GLU A 33 20.31 -35.57 24.46
CA GLU A 33 20.49 -37.03 24.54
C GLU A 33 19.36 -37.81 23.84
N ARG A 34 18.21 -37.17 23.56
CA ARG A 34 17.09 -37.75 22.82
C ARG A 34 17.26 -37.69 21.31
N GLU A 35 18.10 -36.76 20.81
CA GLU A 35 18.31 -36.55 19.38
C GLU A 35 19.58 -37.26 18.84
N GLY A 36 20.46 -37.73 19.73
CA GLY A 36 21.67 -38.48 19.37
C GLY A 36 22.55 -38.83 20.58
N ASP A 37 23.65 -39.55 20.33
CA ASP A 37 24.59 -39.94 21.38
C ASP A 37 25.44 -38.73 21.82
N VAL A 38 25.45 -38.45 23.13
CA VAL A 38 26.16 -37.32 23.73
C VAL A 38 27.32 -37.85 24.58
N PRO A 39 28.57 -37.42 24.32
CA PRO A 39 29.74 -37.82 25.11
C PRO A 39 29.51 -37.58 26.60
N GLU A 40 29.95 -38.51 27.45
CA GLU A 40 29.69 -38.46 28.90
C GLU A 40 30.21 -37.17 29.55
N ALA A 41 31.35 -36.65 29.05
CA ALA A 41 31.92 -35.38 29.49
C ALA A 41 31.06 -34.15 29.15
N GLU A 42 30.17 -34.23 28.16
CA GLU A 42 29.33 -33.12 27.66
C GLU A 42 27.85 -33.25 28.07
N ARG A 43 27.45 -34.35 28.72
CA ARG A 43 26.06 -34.56 29.17
C ARG A 43 25.53 -33.47 30.09
N HIS A 44 26.41 -32.83 30.85
CA HIS A 44 26.07 -31.69 31.70
C HIS A 44 25.66 -30.42 30.92
N LEU A 45 25.89 -30.39 29.59
CA LEU A 45 25.47 -29.33 28.66
C LEU A 45 24.22 -29.70 27.86
N ALA A 46 23.77 -30.97 27.93
CA ALA A 46 22.63 -31.43 27.17
C ALA A 46 21.34 -30.70 27.60
N PHE A 47 20.51 -30.32 26.64
CA PHE A 47 19.31 -29.51 26.85
C PHE A 47 18.36 -30.14 27.87
N ASN A 48 18.21 -31.47 27.83
CA ASN A 48 17.35 -32.24 28.73
C ASN A 48 17.83 -32.23 30.19
N THR A 49 19.15 -32.07 30.44
CA THR A 49 19.75 -32.03 31.79
C THR A 49 19.80 -30.61 32.37
N GLN A 50 19.54 -29.58 31.55
CA GLN A 50 19.52 -28.20 32.00
C GLN A 50 18.30 -27.88 32.91
N PRO A 51 18.45 -26.93 33.85
CA PRO A 51 17.33 -26.40 34.63
C PRO A 51 16.19 -25.89 33.76
N LEU A 52 14.95 -25.97 34.28
CA LEU A 52 13.74 -25.58 33.54
C LEU A 52 13.81 -24.14 33.00
N SER A 53 14.38 -23.21 33.77
CA SER A 53 14.56 -21.81 33.36
C SER A 53 15.45 -21.67 32.12
N SER A 54 16.56 -22.39 32.06
CA SER A 54 17.46 -22.40 30.91
C SER A 54 16.76 -22.95 29.67
N ARG A 55 16.02 -24.06 29.82
CA ARG A 55 15.27 -24.66 28.70
C ARG A 55 14.18 -23.73 28.18
N ALA A 56 13.44 -23.10 29.10
CA ALA A 56 12.40 -22.13 28.75
C ALA A 56 12.97 -20.92 28.00
N LEU A 57 14.11 -20.38 28.45
CA LEU A 57 14.80 -19.27 27.78
C LEU A 57 15.27 -19.65 26.37
N ILE A 58 15.84 -20.85 26.19
CA ILE A 58 16.29 -21.34 24.88
C ILE A 58 15.12 -21.49 23.91
N VAL A 59 14.01 -22.07 24.35
CA VAL A 59 12.80 -22.23 23.51
C VAL A 59 12.18 -20.88 23.20
N ALA A 60 12.11 -19.96 24.17
CA ALA A 60 11.55 -18.62 23.98
C ALA A 60 12.41 -17.74 23.05
N ALA A 61 13.72 -18.01 22.94
CA ALA A 61 14.63 -17.23 22.09
C ALA A 61 14.19 -17.24 20.61
N GLY A 62 13.62 -18.35 20.12
CA GLY A 62 13.10 -18.44 18.74
C GLY A 62 11.96 -17.46 18.47
N PRO A 63 10.83 -17.55 19.18
CA PRO A 63 9.71 -16.60 19.06
C PRO A 63 10.13 -15.14 19.28
N VAL A 64 10.99 -14.88 20.28
CA VAL A 64 11.49 -13.52 20.55
C VAL A 64 12.34 -13.00 19.38
N ALA A 65 13.22 -13.81 18.82
CA ALA A 65 14.02 -13.43 17.65
C ALA A 65 13.13 -13.12 16.43
N ASN A 66 12.06 -13.90 16.20
CA ASN A 66 11.09 -13.61 15.15
C ASN A 66 10.35 -12.29 15.38
N LEU A 67 9.94 -12.01 16.61
CA LEU A 67 9.29 -10.75 16.96
C LEU A 67 10.24 -9.56 16.77
N VAL A 68 11.49 -9.67 17.24
CA VAL A 68 12.52 -8.64 17.05
C VAL A 68 12.82 -8.43 15.57
N LEU A 69 12.94 -9.51 14.79
CA LEU A 69 13.12 -9.41 13.34
C LEU A 69 11.94 -8.69 12.68
N ALA A 70 10.70 -9.03 13.05
CA ALA A 70 9.51 -8.36 12.54
C ALA A 70 9.55 -6.86 12.85
N VAL A 71 9.84 -6.47 14.10
CA VAL A 71 10.00 -5.06 14.48
C VAL A 71 11.07 -4.38 13.64
N LEU A 72 12.26 -4.98 13.51
CA LEU A 72 13.36 -4.42 12.71
C LEU A 72 12.99 -4.24 11.24
N LEU A 73 12.34 -5.24 10.63
CA LEU A 73 11.88 -5.16 9.24
C LEU A 73 10.84 -4.05 9.08
N TYR A 74 9.85 -3.96 9.97
CA TYR A 74 8.86 -2.89 9.96
C TYR A 74 9.51 -1.51 10.14
N THR A 75 10.44 -1.36 11.07
CA THR A 75 11.17 -0.10 11.28
C THR A 75 11.95 0.28 10.03
N LEU A 76 12.67 -0.66 9.41
CA LEU A 76 13.45 -0.39 8.21
C LEU A 76 12.57 0.03 7.03
N VAL A 77 11.47 -0.69 6.79
CA VAL A 77 10.51 -0.35 5.72
C VAL A 77 9.92 1.04 5.93
N ASN A 78 9.53 1.39 7.15
CA ASN A 78 8.99 2.72 7.45
C ASN A 78 10.07 3.82 7.41
N TRP A 79 11.32 3.51 7.77
CA TRP A 79 12.44 4.46 7.70
C TRP A 79 12.82 4.82 6.27
N ILE A 80 12.80 3.84 5.36
CA ILE A 80 13.05 4.05 3.92
C ILE A 80 11.96 4.95 3.31
N GLY A 81 10.78 5.00 3.94
CA GLY A 81 9.62 5.73 3.47
C GLY A 81 8.82 4.91 2.47
N VAL A 82 7.49 4.98 2.57
CA VAL A 82 6.59 4.37 1.60
C VAL A 82 6.25 5.42 0.55
N GLN A 83 6.32 5.04 -0.72
CA GLN A 83 5.84 5.90 -1.81
C GLN A 83 4.31 5.88 -1.79
N GLU A 84 3.71 6.96 -1.30
CA GLU A 84 2.27 7.15 -1.36
C GLU A 84 1.88 8.03 -2.54
N PRO A 85 0.75 7.74 -3.22
CA PRO A 85 0.22 8.65 -4.22
C PRO A 85 0.00 10.03 -3.62
N ARG A 86 0.51 11.07 -4.28
CA ARG A 86 0.22 12.46 -3.90
C ARG A 86 -1.28 12.71 -4.04
N ALA A 87 -1.80 13.68 -3.28
CA ALA A 87 -3.21 14.07 -3.31
C ALA A 87 -3.59 14.88 -4.57
N VAL A 88 -3.15 14.42 -5.75
CA VAL A 88 -3.57 14.97 -7.04
C VAL A 88 -4.90 14.33 -7.40
N LEU A 89 -5.92 15.15 -7.62
CA LEU A 89 -7.28 14.69 -7.79
C LEU A 89 -7.51 14.20 -9.23
N ALA A 90 -8.11 13.02 -9.36
CA ALA A 90 -8.78 12.62 -10.59
C ALA A 90 -9.97 13.57 -10.89
N PRO A 91 -10.48 13.60 -12.14
CA PRO A 91 -11.74 14.28 -12.43
C PRO A 91 -12.83 13.79 -11.47
N PRO A 92 -13.63 14.70 -10.90
CA PRO A 92 -14.65 14.31 -9.94
C PRO A 92 -15.77 13.52 -10.61
N ALA A 93 -16.45 12.67 -9.83
CA ALA A 93 -17.63 11.96 -10.32
C ALA A 93 -18.73 12.96 -10.75
N ALA A 94 -19.42 12.67 -11.85
CA ALA A 94 -20.49 13.55 -12.36
C ALA A 94 -21.63 13.69 -11.33
N GLY A 95 -22.10 14.92 -11.13
CA GLY A 95 -23.13 15.30 -10.16
C GLY A 95 -22.68 15.35 -8.71
N SER A 96 -21.40 15.07 -8.42
CA SER A 96 -20.85 15.01 -7.06
C SER A 96 -20.69 16.38 -6.39
N MET A 97 -20.41 16.36 -5.09
CA MET A 97 -20.11 17.57 -4.33
C MET A 97 -18.83 18.26 -4.83
N ALA A 98 -17.77 17.49 -5.10
CA ALA A 98 -16.52 18.00 -5.66
C ALA A 98 -16.72 18.69 -7.02
N GLU A 99 -17.50 18.10 -7.92
CA GLU A 99 -17.81 18.73 -9.21
C GLU A 99 -18.56 20.05 -9.02
N LYS A 100 -19.60 20.06 -8.17
CA LYS A 100 -20.37 21.27 -7.85
C LYS A 100 -19.53 22.36 -7.17
N ALA A 101 -18.52 21.97 -6.41
CA ALA A 101 -17.55 22.85 -5.78
C ALA A 101 -16.48 23.37 -6.76
N GLY A 102 -16.54 22.96 -8.04
CA GLY A 102 -15.68 23.48 -9.11
C GLY A 102 -14.31 22.80 -9.22
N LEU A 103 -14.16 21.59 -8.67
CA LEU A 103 -13.01 20.73 -8.95
C LEU A 103 -13.10 20.21 -10.38
N ARG A 104 -11.97 20.09 -11.07
CA ARG A 104 -11.92 19.61 -12.46
C ARG A 104 -11.03 18.38 -12.66
N GLY A 105 -10.17 18.07 -11.69
CA GLY A 105 -9.09 17.11 -11.83
C GLY A 105 -7.76 17.81 -12.17
N GLY A 106 -6.68 17.17 -11.74
CA GLY A 106 -5.31 17.66 -11.86
C GLY A 106 -4.90 18.68 -10.80
N GLU A 107 -5.81 19.10 -9.92
CA GLU A 107 -5.45 19.88 -8.74
C GLU A 107 -4.77 19.00 -7.69
N GLU A 108 -3.74 19.53 -7.02
CA GLU A 108 -3.11 18.90 -5.87
C GLU A 108 -3.66 19.51 -4.59
N VAL A 109 -4.19 18.68 -3.68
CA VAL A 109 -4.54 19.13 -2.33
C VAL A 109 -3.26 19.26 -1.51
N ARG A 110 -2.92 20.49 -1.13
CA ARG A 110 -1.72 20.80 -0.32
C ARG A 110 -2.00 20.76 1.17
N ALA A 111 -3.22 21.14 1.55
CA ALA A 111 -3.65 21.16 2.93
C ALA A 111 -5.17 21.01 3.02
N ALA A 112 -5.66 20.51 4.15
CA ALA A 112 -7.07 20.34 4.42
C ALA A 112 -7.40 20.57 5.90
N ALA A 113 -8.62 21.00 6.19
CA ALA A 113 -9.16 21.14 7.55
C ALA A 113 -10.61 20.70 7.60
N LEU A 114 -11.04 20.24 8.78
CA LEU A 114 -12.45 20.18 9.12
C LEU A 114 -12.96 21.58 9.51
N ALA A 115 -14.28 21.75 9.52
CA ALA A 115 -14.92 23.00 9.86
C ALA A 115 -14.56 23.44 11.29
N GLY A 116 -13.76 24.50 11.42
CA GLY A 116 -13.32 25.05 12.71
C GLY A 116 -11.91 24.63 13.15
N ASP A 117 -11.28 23.70 12.43
CA ASP A 117 -9.90 23.28 12.67
C ASP A 117 -8.88 24.13 11.89
N GLU A 118 -7.61 24.04 12.30
CA GLU A 118 -6.50 24.63 11.55
C GLU A 118 -6.18 23.81 10.29
N LEU A 119 -5.68 24.51 9.26
CA LEU A 119 -5.33 23.91 7.98
C LEU A 119 -4.05 23.06 8.10
N GLU A 120 -4.18 21.75 7.96
CA GLU A 120 -3.06 20.82 8.08
C GLU A 120 -2.51 20.37 6.71
N PRO A 121 -1.19 20.22 6.55
CA PRO A 121 -0.60 19.73 5.30
C PRO A 121 -1.03 18.31 4.95
N VAL A 122 -1.48 18.12 3.71
CA VAL A 122 -1.85 16.81 3.16
C VAL A 122 -0.64 16.25 2.41
N ARG A 123 -0.08 15.14 2.91
CA ARG A 123 1.13 14.52 2.34
C ARG A 123 0.84 13.46 1.28
N SER A 124 -0.35 12.85 1.34
CA SER A 124 -0.76 11.78 0.44
C SER A 124 -2.26 11.76 0.21
N PHE A 125 -2.67 11.06 -0.84
CA PHE A 125 -4.06 10.82 -1.13
C PHE A 125 -4.76 10.03 -0.02
N GLU A 126 -4.06 9.12 0.65
CA GLU A 126 -4.60 8.42 1.83
C GLU A 126 -4.85 9.37 2.99
N GLY A 127 -3.94 10.32 3.24
CA GLY A 127 -4.15 11.39 4.21
C GLY A 127 -5.39 12.23 3.88
N LEU A 128 -5.57 12.63 2.61
CA LEU A 128 -6.79 13.30 2.17
C LEU A 128 -8.04 12.44 2.38
N ARG A 129 -7.99 11.17 1.97
CA ARG A 129 -9.10 10.22 2.09
C ARG A 129 -9.54 10.06 3.55
N TRP A 130 -8.58 10.05 4.47
CA TRP A 130 -8.83 10.02 5.90
C TRP A 130 -9.56 11.28 6.38
N THR A 131 -9.10 12.49 6.01
CA THR A 131 -9.78 13.75 6.35
C THR A 131 -11.20 13.80 5.79
N LEU A 132 -11.40 13.41 4.53
CA LEU A 132 -12.73 13.33 3.91
C LEU A 132 -13.65 12.33 4.62
N THR A 133 -13.10 11.18 5.05
CA THR A 133 -13.86 10.18 5.80
C THR A 133 -14.31 10.74 7.14
N ARG A 134 -13.42 11.43 7.86
CA ARG A 134 -13.73 12.06 9.14
C ARG A 134 -14.83 13.12 8.98
N GLY A 135 -14.65 14.06 8.07
CA GLY A 135 -15.67 15.09 7.81
C GLY A 135 -17.03 14.52 7.40
N ALA A 136 -17.04 13.47 6.58
CA ALA A 136 -18.28 12.80 6.18
C ALA A 136 -18.99 12.06 7.33
N LEU A 137 -18.23 11.45 8.25
CA LEU A 137 -18.81 10.72 9.39
C LEU A 137 -19.22 11.64 10.54
N ASP A 138 -18.45 12.70 10.77
CA ASP A 138 -18.71 13.68 11.83
C ASP A 138 -19.75 14.74 11.39
N GLY A 139 -20.11 14.75 10.09
CA GLY A 139 -21.09 15.68 9.54
C GLY A 139 -20.54 17.11 9.42
N GLU A 140 -19.25 17.24 9.12
CA GLU A 140 -18.52 18.50 9.04
C GLU A 140 -18.02 18.78 7.63
N ASP A 141 -18.10 20.05 7.24
CA ASP A 141 -17.56 20.50 5.97
C ASP A 141 -16.03 20.44 5.96
N VAL A 142 -15.45 20.14 4.80
CA VAL A 142 -14.00 20.03 4.64
C VAL A 142 -13.48 21.16 3.78
N LEU A 143 -12.58 21.97 4.34
CA LEU A 143 -11.83 22.98 3.61
C LEU A 143 -10.62 22.32 2.93
N LEU A 144 -10.48 22.50 1.63
CA LEU A 144 -9.36 22.02 0.83
C LEU A 144 -8.59 23.20 0.25
N GLN A 145 -7.27 23.23 0.47
CA GLN A 145 -6.38 24.13 -0.23
C GLN A 145 -5.77 23.42 -1.44
N LEU A 146 -6.20 23.83 -2.63
CA LEU A 146 -5.84 23.25 -3.91
C LEU A 146 -4.73 24.06 -4.57
N ALA A 147 -3.75 23.39 -5.17
CA ALA A 147 -2.76 24.00 -6.05
C ALA A 147 -2.89 23.44 -7.48
N ARG A 148 -2.72 24.30 -8.48
CA ARG A 148 -2.57 23.91 -9.90
C ARG A 148 -1.20 24.36 -10.39
N GLY A 149 -0.72 23.83 -11.53
CA GLY A 149 0.69 23.87 -11.99
C GLY A 149 1.45 25.21 -12.03
N ASP A 150 0.85 26.35 -11.68
CA ASP A 150 1.50 27.64 -11.45
C ASP A 150 1.86 27.91 -9.98
N GLY A 151 1.54 26.98 -9.08
CA GLY A 151 1.79 27.09 -7.64
C GLY A 151 0.78 27.97 -6.89
N ARG A 152 -0.19 28.58 -7.59
CA ARG A 152 -1.24 29.36 -6.93
C ARG A 152 -2.17 28.43 -6.18
N THR A 153 -2.46 28.81 -4.94
CA THR A 153 -3.43 28.10 -4.12
C THR A 153 -4.82 28.72 -4.25
N ARG A 154 -5.85 27.88 -4.19
CA ARG A 154 -7.24 28.30 -4.02
C ARG A 154 -7.89 27.41 -2.97
N ASP A 155 -8.75 28.01 -2.17
CA ASP A 155 -9.49 27.28 -1.15
C ASP A 155 -10.87 26.89 -1.69
N VAL A 156 -11.29 25.65 -1.40
CA VAL A 156 -12.58 25.10 -1.77
C VAL A 156 -13.18 24.39 -0.57
N VAL A 157 -14.45 24.69 -0.27
CA VAL A 157 -15.21 24.00 0.78
C VAL A 157 -16.01 22.88 0.16
N LEU A 158 -15.87 21.67 0.69
CA LEU A 158 -16.73 20.54 0.39
C LEU A 158 -17.82 20.43 1.47
N PRO A 159 -19.10 20.57 1.11
CA PRO A 159 -20.21 20.62 2.07
C PRO A 159 -20.59 19.22 2.59
N LEU A 160 -19.64 18.50 3.19
CA LEU A 160 -19.82 17.12 3.63
C LEU A 160 -20.79 17.00 4.81
N GLY A 161 -21.09 18.07 5.53
CA GLY A 161 -22.10 18.04 6.60
C GLY A 161 -23.52 17.78 6.10
N SER A 162 -23.77 17.98 4.81
CA SER A 162 -25.03 17.58 4.17
C SER A 162 -25.08 16.10 3.77
N LEU A 163 -23.97 15.37 3.92
CA LEU A 163 -23.86 13.95 3.62
C LEU A 163 -24.34 13.16 4.85
N ALA A 164 -25.48 12.47 4.74
CA ALA A 164 -25.98 11.58 5.80
C ALA A 164 -25.25 10.22 5.80
N ALA A 165 -23.92 10.23 5.81
CA ALA A 165 -23.10 9.02 5.83
C ALA A 165 -23.06 8.40 7.23
N LYS A 166 -23.15 7.06 7.29
CA LYS A 166 -23.05 6.29 8.54
C LYS A 166 -21.80 5.44 8.61
N ASP A 167 -21.25 5.12 7.44
CA ASP A 167 -20.14 4.21 7.25
C ASP A 167 -19.34 4.61 6.01
N PRO A 168 -18.01 4.42 6.03
CA PRO A 168 -17.16 4.68 4.88
C PRO A 168 -17.37 3.61 3.81
N ASN A 169 -18.16 3.93 2.77
CA ASN A 169 -18.48 3.02 1.67
C ASN A 169 -18.24 3.66 0.28
N PRO A 170 -18.21 2.85 -0.81
CA PRO A 170 -17.98 3.38 -2.16
C PRO A 170 -19.00 4.43 -2.62
N GLN A 171 -20.25 4.35 -2.15
CA GLN A 171 -21.31 5.30 -2.49
C GLN A 171 -21.03 6.68 -1.88
N MET A 172 -20.54 6.72 -0.63
CA MET A 172 -20.09 7.94 0.04
C MET A 172 -19.01 8.64 -0.78
N PHE A 173 -17.93 7.95 -1.16
CA PHE A 173 -16.84 8.55 -1.95
C PHE A 173 -17.28 9.00 -3.34
N ARG A 174 -18.22 8.28 -3.98
CA ARG A 174 -18.83 8.73 -5.25
C ARG A 174 -19.66 10.01 -5.08
N ALA A 175 -20.40 10.14 -3.97
CA ALA A 175 -21.19 11.34 -3.67
C ALA A 175 -20.30 12.55 -3.36
N ILE A 176 -19.21 12.34 -2.60
CA ILE A 176 -18.14 13.33 -2.39
C ILE A 176 -17.53 13.72 -3.74
N GLY A 177 -17.25 12.73 -4.59
CA GLY A 177 -16.68 12.91 -5.92
C GLY A 177 -15.16 12.77 -5.98
N ILE A 178 -14.49 12.47 -4.87
CA ILE A 178 -13.05 12.19 -4.81
C ILE A 178 -12.88 10.70 -4.52
N VAL A 179 -12.61 9.92 -5.57
CA VAL A 179 -12.61 8.44 -5.50
C VAL A 179 -11.21 7.84 -5.57
N ALA A 180 -10.33 8.43 -6.37
CA ALA A 180 -8.99 7.94 -6.61
C ALA A 180 -8.03 9.11 -6.90
N PRO A 181 -6.72 8.94 -6.66
CA PRO A 181 -5.74 9.89 -7.16
C PRO A 181 -5.71 9.88 -8.69
N LEU A 182 -5.31 10.99 -9.27
CA LEU A 182 -5.07 11.10 -10.70
C LEU A 182 -4.05 10.04 -11.12
N SER A 183 -4.45 9.18 -12.05
CA SER A 183 -3.58 8.17 -12.65
C SER A 183 -3.50 8.41 -14.15
N ARG A 184 -2.32 8.20 -14.74
CA ARG A 184 -2.19 8.31 -16.20
C ARG A 184 -2.96 7.15 -16.86
N PRO A 185 -3.64 7.39 -18.00
CA PRO A 185 -4.31 6.34 -18.76
C PRO A 185 -3.30 5.48 -19.55
N GLU A 186 -2.33 4.91 -18.84
CA GLU A 186 -1.24 4.11 -19.42
C GLU A 186 -1.59 2.62 -19.37
N ILE A 187 -1.32 1.91 -20.45
CA ILE A 187 -1.52 0.47 -20.53
C ILE A 187 -0.46 -0.23 -19.69
N GLY A 188 -0.90 -0.95 -18.67
CA GLY A 188 -0.04 -1.79 -17.83
C GLY A 188 0.29 -3.13 -18.48
N GLU A 189 0.41 -4.16 -17.64
CA GLU A 189 0.58 -5.53 -18.12
C GLU A 189 -0.65 -5.99 -18.90
N LEU A 190 -0.40 -6.67 -20.01
CA LEU A 190 -1.42 -7.26 -20.86
C LEU A 190 -1.48 -8.76 -20.65
N THR A 191 -2.70 -9.30 -20.64
CA THR A 191 -2.90 -10.75 -20.65
C THR A 191 -2.40 -11.32 -21.99
N PRO A 192 -1.52 -12.33 -21.98
CA PRO A 192 -1.08 -13.01 -23.20
C PRO A 192 -2.26 -13.54 -24.01
N ASP A 193 -2.23 -13.35 -25.33
CA ASP A 193 -3.28 -13.66 -26.31
C ASP A 193 -4.63 -12.96 -26.05
N GLY A 194 -4.63 -11.97 -25.16
CA GLY A 194 -5.79 -11.18 -24.79
C GLY A 194 -6.32 -10.32 -25.95
N ALA A 195 -7.55 -9.79 -25.79
CA ALA A 195 -8.15 -8.92 -26.80
C ALA A 195 -7.32 -7.64 -27.06
N ALA A 196 -6.76 -7.04 -26.00
CA ALA A 196 -5.92 -5.85 -26.08
C ALA A 196 -4.60 -6.10 -26.85
N GLU A 197 -3.92 -7.21 -26.55
CA GLU A 197 -2.68 -7.59 -27.24
C GLU A 197 -2.95 -7.93 -28.73
N ARG A 198 -4.02 -8.70 -29.01
CA ARG A 198 -4.45 -9.00 -30.39
C ARG A 198 -4.85 -7.74 -31.18
N ALA A 199 -5.32 -6.70 -30.49
CA ALA A 199 -5.62 -5.40 -31.08
C ALA A 199 -4.36 -4.53 -31.29
N GLY A 200 -3.19 -4.98 -30.85
CA GLY A 200 -1.90 -4.31 -31.06
C GLY A 200 -1.51 -3.29 -29.99
N LEU A 201 -2.23 -3.25 -28.85
CA LEU A 201 -1.82 -2.47 -27.68
C LEU A 201 -0.56 -3.07 -27.08
N ARG A 202 0.27 -2.22 -26.48
CA ARG A 202 1.50 -2.59 -25.79
C ARG A 202 1.54 -1.97 -24.40
N THR A 203 2.23 -2.63 -23.48
CA THR A 203 2.58 -2.04 -22.19
C THR A 203 3.34 -0.72 -22.40
N GLY A 204 2.92 0.32 -21.71
CA GLY A 204 3.43 1.69 -21.83
C GLY A 204 2.66 2.58 -22.83
N ASP A 205 1.78 2.04 -23.67
CA ASP A 205 0.95 2.87 -24.56
C ASP A 205 0.05 3.81 -23.71
N LEU A 206 0.05 5.10 -24.02
CA LEU A 206 -0.78 6.11 -23.35
C LEU A 206 -2.08 6.31 -24.13
N VAL A 207 -3.23 6.00 -23.52
CA VAL A 207 -4.54 6.14 -24.17
C VAL A 207 -5.01 7.58 -24.13
N LEU A 208 -5.12 8.19 -25.31
CA LEU A 208 -5.58 9.58 -25.50
C LEU A 208 -7.09 9.65 -25.76
N LYS A 209 -7.65 8.68 -26.49
CA LYS A 209 -9.09 8.60 -26.79
C LYS A 209 -9.59 7.16 -26.88
N VAL A 210 -10.86 6.96 -26.54
CA VAL A 210 -11.63 5.73 -26.81
C VAL A 210 -12.90 6.15 -27.57
N GLY A 211 -12.99 5.73 -28.83
CA GLY A 211 -13.97 6.27 -29.78
C GLY A 211 -13.81 7.79 -29.93
N GLU A 212 -14.90 8.52 -29.72
CA GLU A 212 -14.92 9.99 -29.75
C GLU A 212 -14.56 10.62 -28.39
N THR A 213 -14.43 9.83 -27.32
CA THR A 213 -14.24 10.33 -25.96
C THR A 213 -12.76 10.52 -25.64
N PRO A 214 -12.30 11.76 -25.32
CA PRO A 214 -10.97 11.98 -24.76
C PRO A 214 -10.84 11.32 -23.40
N VAL A 215 -9.71 10.65 -23.20
CA VAL A 215 -9.36 10.00 -21.93
C VAL A 215 -8.39 10.92 -21.20
N VAL A 216 -8.81 11.43 -20.04
CA VAL A 216 -8.02 12.36 -19.24
C VAL A 216 -7.29 11.67 -18.09
N ASP A 217 -7.76 10.51 -17.65
CA ASP A 217 -7.12 9.74 -16.59
C ASP A 217 -7.39 8.22 -16.71
N GLY A 218 -6.65 7.44 -15.93
CA GLY A 218 -6.75 5.98 -15.92
C GLY A 218 -8.04 5.46 -15.30
N GLN A 219 -8.72 6.23 -14.44
CA GLN A 219 -9.99 5.81 -13.85
C GLN A 219 -11.12 5.88 -14.88
N GLN A 220 -11.20 6.98 -15.62
CA GLN A 220 -12.12 7.15 -16.75
C GLN A 220 -11.88 6.07 -17.80
N LEU A 221 -10.62 5.73 -18.11
CA LEU A 221 -10.31 4.61 -19.01
C LEU A 221 -10.92 3.29 -18.51
N ARG A 222 -10.74 2.96 -17.22
CA ARG A 222 -11.34 1.75 -16.62
C ARG A 222 -12.86 1.76 -16.68
N GLU A 223 -13.49 2.91 -16.49
CA GLU A 223 -14.95 3.06 -16.59
C GLU A 223 -15.44 2.86 -18.03
N LEU A 224 -14.75 3.43 -19.01
CA LEU A 224 -15.05 3.21 -20.43
C LEU A 224 -14.90 1.74 -20.83
N ILE A 225 -13.87 1.05 -20.34
CA ILE A 225 -13.67 -0.39 -20.57
C ILE A 225 -14.82 -1.19 -19.95
N ARG A 226 -15.19 -0.94 -18.69
CA ARG A 226 -16.32 -1.64 -18.05
C ARG A 226 -17.65 -1.38 -18.76
N GLY A 227 -17.85 -0.15 -19.24
CA GLY A 227 -19.04 0.25 -20.00
C GLY A 227 -19.10 -0.28 -21.43
N SER A 228 -17.98 -0.76 -21.99
CA SER A 228 -17.91 -1.30 -23.36
C SER A 228 -18.57 -2.66 -23.53
N VAL A 229 -18.98 -3.31 -22.43
CA VAL A 229 -19.74 -4.56 -22.45
C VAL A 229 -21.22 -4.24 -22.25
N LYS A 230 -22.03 -4.41 -23.29
CA LYS A 230 -23.48 -4.18 -23.24
C LYS A 230 -24.21 -5.49 -23.47
N ASP A 231 -25.11 -5.84 -22.56
CA ASP A 231 -25.88 -7.10 -22.60
C ASP A 231 -24.99 -8.36 -22.72
N GLY A 232 -23.82 -8.31 -22.07
CA GLY A 232 -22.82 -9.39 -22.10
C GLY A 232 -22.00 -9.46 -23.40
N GLN A 233 -22.24 -8.57 -24.38
CA GLN A 233 -21.47 -8.52 -25.61
C GLN A 233 -20.45 -7.37 -25.59
N PRO A 234 -19.17 -7.66 -25.90
CA PRO A 234 -18.16 -6.62 -26.01
C PRO A 234 -18.41 -5.78 -27.26
N GLN A 235 -18.40 -4.46 -27.11
CA GLN A 235 -18.47 -3.53 -28.23
C GLN A 235 -17.07 -3.15 -28.68
N ALA A 236 -16.83 -3.24 -29.99
CA ALA A 236 -15.61 -2.76 -30.60
C ALA A 236 -15.54 -1.23 -30.48
N SER A 237 -14.36 -0.71 -30.15
CA SER A 237 -14.09 0.73 -30.11
C SER A 237 -12.69 1.01 -30.67
N THR A 238 -12.54 2.14 -31.35
CA THR A 238 -11.25 2.60 -31.88
C THR A 238 -10.51 3.40 -30.83
N TRP A 239 -9.26 3.07 -30.55
CA TRP A 239 -8.46 3.75 -29.52
C TRP A 239 -7.37 4.57 -30.18
N LEU A 240 -7.21 5.81 -29.73
CA LEU A 240 -6.03 6.62 -30.07
C LEU A 240 -5.03 6.50 -28.93
N VAL A 241 -3.86 5.98 -29.23
CA VAL A 241 -2.77 5.83 -28.25
C VAL A 241 -1.51 6.54 -28.72
N GLU A 242 -0.76 7.06 -27.76
CA GLU A 242 0.61 7.54 -27.93
C GLU A 242 1.58 6.44 -27.44
N ARG A 243 2.70 6.27 -28.16
CA ARG A 243 3.67 5.20 -27.92
C ARG A 243 5.07 5.77 -27.78
#